data_AF-A0A2A5V941-F1
#
_entry.id   AF-A0A2A5V941-F1
#
_cell.length_a   1.000
_cell.length_b   1.000
_cell.length_c   1.000
_cell.angle_alpha   90.00
_cell.angle_beta   90.00
_cell.angle_gamma   90.00
#
_symmetry.space_group_name_H-M   'P 1'
#
loop_
_entity.id
_entity.type
_entity.pdbx_description
1 polymer ?
#
loop_
_entity_poly.entity_id
_entity_poly.type
_entity_poly.pdbx_seq_one_letter_code
_entity_poly.pdbx_strand_id
1 'polypeptide(L)'
;KKKKVMMVSLDIYRPAAQEQLRSLGEQNNILTLPIIEGQQPTDICRRAISAANLNGAEIILFDTAGRTQIDLQMMSEIKQIESVINPTETFLVADSLTGQVAASVAKEFKNTVNLSGIILTRADGDARGGAAVSMKYVSNVPIKFLGVGEKIDNLEVFHPDRIANRILGMGDIVSLVEKAAQDLGEENIKKAEENLKKGQFSMQDYLTQLRQMKKMGGIEGIMSFMPGVSKMKSQMDSAGIDESVITKNEAIILSMTKKERENPKIIDGSRKKRIANGSGTDPATINKLLKQFKMMSEMMKKMSKGNLKGMSDKGIPPELFNQLK
;
A
#
# COMPACT_ATOMS: atom_id res chain seq x y z
N LYS A 1 18.85 -15.88 8.13
CA LYS A 1 19.28 -15.53 9.52
C LYS A 1 18.97 -14.05 9.76
N LYS A 2 18.40 -13.66 10.90
CA LYS A 2 18.25 -12.24 11.26
C LYS A 2 19.65 -11.67 11.55
N LYS A 3 20.04 -10.63 10.82
CA LYS A 3 21.31 -9.93 11.01
C LYS A 3 21.19 -9.01 12.22
N LYS A 4 22.26 -8.87 13.01
CA LYS A 4 22.28 -7.92 14.13
C LYS A 4 22.59 -6.51 13.61
N VAL A 5 21.70 -5.55 13.88
CA VAL A 5 21.78 -4.17 13.39
C VAL A 5 22.10 -3.23 14.54
N MET A 6 22.92 -2.22 14.29
CA MET A 6 23.20 -1.11 15.20
C MET A 6 22.95 0.24 14.51
N MET A 7 22.33 1.20 15.20
CA MET A 7 22.15 2.56 14.71
C MET A 7 23.03 3.55 15.48
N VAL A 8 23.53 4.56 14.77
CA VAL A 8 24.49 5.53 15.28
C VAL A 8 24.08 6.91 14.79
N SER A 9 23.81 7.84 15.72
CA SER A 9 23.55 9.24 15.37
C SER A 9 24.86 10.02 15.35
N LEU A 10 25.15 10.62 14.20
CA LEU A 10 26.24 11.57 13.99
C LEU A 10 25.73 13.03 13.96
N ASP A 11 24.41 13.25 14.03
CA ASP A 11 23.84 14.59 14.15
C ASP A 11 24.00 15.12 15.57
N ILE A 12 25.06 15.92 15.76
CA ILE A 12 25.36 16.63 17.02
C ILE A 12 24.87 18.08 17.00
N TYR A 13 24.31 18.54 15.88
CA TYR A 13 23.92 19.95 15.69
C TYR A 13 22.45 20.18 16.00
N ARG A 14 21.60 19.22 15.62
CA ARG A 14 20.16 19.31 15.85
C ARG A 14 19.83 18.91 17.28
N PRO A 15 19.09 19.75 18.04
CA PRO A 15 18.67 19.40 19.38
C PRO A 15 17.90 18.08 19.42
N ALA A 16 18.26 17.22 20.38
CA ALA A 16 17.64 15.92 20.63
C ALA A 16 17.68 14.91 19.46
N ALA A 17 18.51 15.12 18.42
CA ALA A 17 18.59 14.18 17.30
C ALA A 17 19.14 12.82 17.73
N GLN A 18 20.15 12.80 18.59
CA GLN A 18 20.72 11.55 19.12
C GLN A 18 19.72 10.82 20.01
N GLU A 19 18.97 11.53 20.85
CA GLU A 19 17.89 10.99 21.68
C GLU A 19 16.72 10.47 20.84
N GLN A 20 16.39 11.14 19.74
CA GLN A 20 15.36 10.72 18.80
C GLN A 20 15.73 9.35 18.19
N LEU A 21 16.96 9.19 17.70
CA LEU A 21 17.42 7.91 17.16
C LEU A 21 17.50 6.82 18.23
N ARG A 22 17.94 7.15 19.45
CA ARG A 22 17.93 6.23 20.61
C ARG A 22 16.51 5.72 20.89
N SER A 23 15.54 6.63 20.98
CA SER A 23 14.14 6.29 21.24
C SER A 23 13.55 5.42 20.13
N LEU A 24 13.88 5.71 18.87
CA LEU A 24 13.47 4.88 17.73
C LEU A 24 14.07 3.46 17.82
N GLY A 25 15.33 3.34 18.21
CA GLY A 25 15.99 2.05 18.39
C GLY A 25 15.36 1.23 19.52
N GLU A 26 15.09 1.86 20.67
CA GLU A 26 14.45 1.21 21.81
C GLU A 26 13.04 0.69 21.46
N GLN A 27 12.22 1.51 20.79
CA GLN A 27 10.88 1.12 20.35
C GLN A 27 10.88 -0.10 19.40
N ASN A 28 11.94 -0.27 18.61
CA ASN A 28 12.06 -1.31 17.59
C ASN A 28 13.02 -2.44 17.97
N ASN A 29 13.52 -2.46 19.22
CA ASN A 29 14.53 -3.42 19.70
C ASN A 29 15.79 -3.48 18.83
N ILE A 30 16.27 -2.33 18.36
CA ILE A 30 17.50 -2.18 17.57
C ILE A 30 18.57 -1.55 18.47
N LEU A 31 19.78 -2.11 18.42
CA LEU A 31 20.91 -1.59 19.21
C LEU A 31 21.24 -0.17 18.77
N THR A 32 21.43 0.74 19.72
CA THR A 32 21.90 2.11 19.44
C THR A 32 23.19 2.38 20.18
N LEU A 33 24.10 3.12 19.56
CA LEU A 33 25.32 3.56 20.23
C LEU A 33 24.97 4.53 21.37
N PRO A 34 25.45 4.32 22.61
CA PRO A 34 25.22 5.24 23.72
C PRO A 34 25.73 6.65 23.42
N ILE A 35 24.98 7.65 23.86
CA ILE A 35 25.30 9.07 23.66
C ILE A 35 26.37 9.49 24.67
N ILE A 36 27.39 10.21 24.19
CA ILE A 36 28.40 10.84 25.03
C ILE A 36 28.47 12.30 24.61
N GLU A 37 28.14 13.19 25.55
CA GLU A 37 28.07 14.62 25.31
C GLU A 37 29.43 15.19 24.87
N GLY A 38 29.41 16.12 23.92
CA GLY A 38 30.61 16.82 23.43
C GLY A 38 31.49 16.03 22.45
N GLN A 39 31.14 14.78 22.10
CA GLN A 39 31.89 14.05 21.08
C GLN A 39 31.68 14.63 19.68
N GLN A 40 32.76 14.67 18.90
CA GLN A 40 32.70 15.04 17.49
C GLN A 40 32.25 13.85 16.61
N PRO A 41 31.65 14.08 15.42
CA PRO A 41 31.13 13.01 14.58
C PRO A 41 32.16 11.93 14.24
N THR A 42 33.41 12.33 13.97
CA THR A 42 34.50 11.41 13.66
C THR A 42 34.89 10.51 14.83
N ASP A 43 34.83 11.01 16.08
CA ASP A 43 35.07 10.22 17.27
C ASP A 43 33.93 9.23 17.53
N ILE A 44 32.69 9.66 17.28
CA ILE A 44 31.50 8.79 17.34
C ILE A 44 31.64 7.65 16.33
N CYS A 45 32.13 7.91 15.12
CA CYS A 45 32.37 6.88 14.10
C CYS A 45 33.35 5.80 14.58
N ARG A 46 34.51 6.19 15.11
CA ARG A 46 35.53 5.23 15.61
C ARG A 46 34.99 4.38 16.77
N ARG A 47 34.25 5.03 17.68
CA ARG A 47 33.61 4.36 18.81
C ARG A 47 32.52 3.39 18.36
N ALA A 48 31.73 3.77 17.35
CA ALA A 48 30.71 2.92 16.76
C ALA A 48 31.32 1.64 16.19
N ILE A 49 32.38 1.73 15.39
CA ILE A 49 33.05 0.56 14.82
C ILE A 49 33.55 -0.38 15.92
N SER A 50 34.16 0.17 16.97
CA SER A 50 34.63 -0.60 18.12
C SER A 50 33.47 -1.29 18.86
N ALA A 51 32.38 -0.55 19.13
CA ALA A 51 31.20 -1.08 19.81
C ALA A 51 30.48 -2.14 18.96
N ALA A 52 30.41 -1.97 17.65
CA ALA A 52 29.81 -2.94 16.74
C ALA A 52 30.56 -4.28 16.77
N ASN A 53 31.90 -4.23 16.74
CA ASN A 53 32.74 -5.42 16.83
C ASN A 53 32.54 -6.17 18.15
N LEU A 54 32.50 -5.45 19.28
CA LEU A 54 32.26 -6.04 20.60
C LEU A 54 30.86 -6.65 20.73
N ASN A 55 29.85 -6.02 20.12
CA ASN A 55 28.48 -6.48 20.17
C ASN A 55 28.14 -7.52 19.08
N GLY A 56 29.04 -7.80 18.14
CA GLY A 56 28.77 -8.66 16.98
C GLY A 56 27.68 -8.11 16.06
N ALA A 57 27.57 -6.78 15.93
CA ALA A 57 26.67 -6.16 14.96
C ALA A 57 27.23 -6.35 13.54
N GLU A 58 26.39 -6.87 12.64
CA GLU A 58 26.77 -7.15 11.25
C GLU A 58 26.44 -5.98 10.31
N ILE A 59 25.47 -5.13 10.70
CA ILE A 59 25.05 -3.96 9.95
C ILE A 59 25.08 -2.76 10.89
N ILE A 60 25.71 -1.67 10.46
CA ILE A 60 25.73 -0.40 11.19
C ILE A 60 25.10 0.66 10.29
N LEU A 61 24.09 1.36 10.82
CA LEU A 61 23.44 2.48 10.17
C LEU A 61 23.93 3.77 10.82
N PHE A 62 24.65 4.57 10.04
CA PHE A 62 25.11 5.89 10.45
C PHE A 62 24.14 6.96 9.93
N ASP A 63 23.50 7.68 10.85
CA ASP A 63 22.60 8.79 10.54
C ASP A 63 23.36 10.11 10.70
N THR A 64 23.58 10.81 9.59
CA THR A 64 24.32 12.08 9.54
C THR A 64 23.37 13.27 9.66
N ALA A 65 23.87 14.41 10.14
CA ALA A 65 23.10 15.65 10.14
C ALA A 65 22.60 16.00 8.72
N GLY A 66 21.32 16.35 8.61
CA GLY A 66 20.74 16.88 7.38
C GLY A 66 20.98 18.38 7.24
N ARG A 67 21.08 18.89 6.01
CA ARG A 67 21.08 20.34 5.73
C ARG A 67 20.31 20.67 4.45
N THR A 68 19.63 21.81 4.47
CA THR A 68 18.82 22.33 3.35
C THR A 68 19.65 23.00 2.26
N GLN A 69 20.87 23.43 2.58
CA GLN A 69 21.80 24.04 1.65
C GLN A 69 23.16 23.37 1.77
N ILE A 70 23.83 23.19 0.64
CA ILE A 70 25.16 22.61 0.60
C ILE A 70 26.16 23.72 0.93
N ASP A 71 26.99 23.48 1.93
CA ASP A 71 28.12 24.33 2.26
C ASP A 71 29.43 23.51 2.28
N LEU A 72 30.56 24.19 2.09
CA LEU A 72 31.87 23.56 1.98
C LEU A 72 32.32 22.87 3.28
N GLN A 73 31.90 23.39 4.43
CA GLN A 73 32.30 22.85 5.73
C GLN A 73 31.62 21.50 5.97
N MET A 74 30.34 21.40 5.66
CA MET A 74 29.56 20.16 5.71
C MET A 74 30.16 19.12 4.77
N MET A 75 30.45 19.50 3.52
CA MET A 75 31.00 18.56 2.53
C MET A 75 32.38 18.03 2.95
N SER A 76 33.18 18.86 3.60
CA SER A 76 34.44 18.44 4.21
C SER A 76 34.23 17.45 5.36
N GLU A 77 33.27 17.73 6.26
CA GLU A 77 32.93 16.83 7.37
C GLU A 77 32.42 15.47 6.89
N ILE A 78 31.50 15.44 5.92
CA ILE A 78 30.96 14.18 5.38
C ILE A 78 32.09 13.37 4.72
N LYS A 79 33.01 14.02 4.01
CA LYS A 79 34.18 13.35 3.44
C LYS A 79 35.11 12.77 4.51
N GLN A 80 35.29 13.46 5.63
CA GLN A 80 36.04 12.94 6.78
C GLN A 80 35.32 11.72 7.39
N ILE A 81 34.01 11.79 7.57
CA ILE A 81 33.18 10.69 8.06
C ILE A 81 33.30 9.48 7.12
N GLU A 82 33.15 9.66 5.80
CA GLU A 82 33.30 8.60 4.79
C GLU A 82 34.68 7.95 4.88
N SER A 83 35.75 8.74 5.05
CA SER A 83 37.12 8.21 5.16
C SER A 83 37.36 7.38 6.43
N VAL A 84 36.68 7.69 7.53
CA VAL A 84 36.79 6.96 8.81
C VAL A 84 35.96 5.69 8.78
N ILE A 85 34.75 5.75 8.22
CA ILE A 85 33.81 4.62 8.19
C ILE A 85 34.17 3.62 7.08
N ASN A 86 34.67 4.11 5.95
CA ASN A 86 34.82 3.35 4.70
C ASN A 86 33.54 2.54 4.36
N PRO A 87 32.39 3.23 4.17
CA PRO A 87 31.09 2.59 4.07
C PRO A 87 30.97 1.71 2.82
N THR A 88 30.27 0.58 2.95
CA THR A 88 29.92 -0.26 1.79
C THR A 88 28.84 0.37 0.92
N GLU A 89 27.90 1.06 1.55
CA GLU A 89 26.77 1.71 0.90
C GLU A 89 26.58 3.11 1.49
N THR A 90 26.51 4.12 0.62
CA THR A 90 26.19 5.50 0.99
C THR A 90 24.89 5.89 0.32
N PHE A 91 23.89 6.26 1.13
CA PHE A 91 22.57 6.66 0.63
C PHE A 91 22.34 8.16 0.79
N LEU A 92 21.91 8.80 -0.29
CA LEU A 92 21.33 10.14 -0.21
C LEU A 92 19.83 10.02 0.07
N VAL A 93 19.38 10.56 1.20
CA VAL A 93 17.96 10.68 1.52
C VAL A 93 17.45 12.03 1.02
N ALA A 94 16.49 12.01 0.11
CA ALA A 94 15.96 13.22 -0.51
C ALA A 94 14.43 13.21 -0.52
N ASP A 95 13.85 14.40 -0.44
CA ASP A 95 12.40 14.56 -0.44
C ASP A 95 11.85 14.63 -1.88
N SER A 96 10.86 13.79 -2.19
CA SER A 96 10.26 13.74 -3.52
C SER A 96 9.51 15.01 -3.91
N LEU A 97 9.06 15.83 -2.96
CA LEU A 97 8.36 17.09 -3.27
C LEU A 97 9.30 18.21 -3.74
N THR A 98 10.60 18.13 -3.43
CA THR A 98 11.57 19.19 -3.77
C THR A 98 11.99 19.23 -5.24
N GLY A 99 11.57 18.24 -6.04
CA GLY A 99 11.67 18.28 -7.51
C GLY A 99 13.09 18.53 -8.04
N GLN A 100 13.27 19.63 -8.78
CA GLN A 100 14.54 19.98 -9.43
C GLN A 100 15.67 20.37 -8.44
N VAL A 101 15.32 20.89 -7.27
CA VAL A 101 16.32 21.28 -6.26
C VAL A 101 17.05 20.04 -5.73
N ALA A 102 16.31 18.96 -5.49
CA ALA A 102 16.87 17.67 -5.10
C ALA A 102 17.92 17.18 -6.10
N ALA A 103 17.67 17.37 -7.40
CA ALA A 103 18.55 16.90 -8.46
C ALA A 103 19.91 17.60 -8.44
N SER A 104 19.94 18.91 -8.16
CA SER A 104 21.20 19.66 -7.99
C SER A 104 21.96 19.17 -6.75
N VAL A 105 21.25 19.01 -5.63
CA VAL A 105 21.83 18.49 -4.38
C VAL A 105 22.45 17.11 -4.62
N ALA A 106 21.75 16.20 -5.28
CA ALA A 106 22.26 14.87 -5.58
C ALA A 106 23.53 14.88 -6.45
N LYS A 107 23.62 15.83 -7.39
CA LYS A 107 24.82 16.01 -8.22
C LYS A 107 26.03 16.45 -7.39
N GLU A 108 25.84 17.40 -6.49
CA GLU A 108 26.91 17.92 -5.63
C GLU A 108 27.38 16.88 -4.61
N PHE A 109 26.45 16.14 -4.00
CA PHE A 109 26.79 15.04 -3.11
C PHE A 109 27.57 13.95 -3.84
N LYS A 110 27.13 13.55 -5.03
CA LYS A 110 27.85 12.56 -5.84
C LYS A 110 29.29 12.98 -6.18
N ASN A 111 29.53 14.27 -6.41
CA ASN A 111 30.87 14.76 -6.73
C ASN A 111 31.81 14.76 -5.52
N THR A 112 31.26 14.67 -4.30
CA THR A 112 32.01 14.78 -3.05
C THR A 112 32.20 13.43 -2.36
N VAL A 113 31.14 12.61 -2.36
CA VAL A 113 31.09 11.29 -1.73
C VAL A 113 30.55 10.24 -2.68
N ASN A 114 30.96 8.99 -2.48
CA ASN A 114 30.58 7.90 -3.36
C ASN A 114 29.16 7.41 -3.04
N LEU A 115 28.16 8.03 -3.67
CA LEU A 115 26.76 7.64 -3.51
C LEU A 115 26.46 6.31 -4.21
N SER A 116 26.08 5.30 -3.43
CA SER A 116 25.64 3.99 -3.92
C SER A 116 24.16 3.95 -4.27
N GLY A 117 23.35 4.80 -3.64
CA GLY A 117 21.91 4.85 -3.87
C GLY A 117 21.24 6.12 -3.37
N ILE A 118 19.99 6.30 -3.81
CA ILE A 118 19.08 7.35 -3.33
C ILE A 118 17.87 6.70 -2.66
N ILE A 119 17.41 7.30 -1.56
CA ILE A 119 16.14 7.02 -0.90
C ILE A 119 15.25 8.25 -1.07
N LEU A 120 14.07 8.07 -1.65
CA LEU A 120 13.10 9.16 -1.80
C LEU A 120 12.04 9.07 -0.71
N THR A 121 11.93 10.09 0.13
CA THR A 121 10.90 10.18 1.18
C THR A 121 9.68 10.96 0.70
N ARG A 122 8.53 10.76 1.36
CA ARG A 122 7.24 11.40 1.04
C ARG A 122 6.73 11.10 -0.38
N ALA A 123 7.07 9.91 -0.87
CA ALA A 123 6.73 9.45 -2.21
C ALA A 123 5.22 9.22 -2.43
N ASP A 124 4.45 9.16 -1.34
CA ASP A 124 2.99 9.18 -1.33
C ASP A 124 2.41 10.54 -1.78
N GLY A 125 3.13 11.64 -1.51
CA GLY A 125 2.75 12.99 -1.96
C GLY A 125 3.18 13.33 -3.40
N ASP A 126 4.16 12.62 -3.96
CA ASP A 126 4.60 12.82 -5.36
C ASP A 126 3.73 12.01 -6.33
N ALA A 127 2.53 12.53 -6.60
CA ALA A 127 1.55 11.92 -7.50
C ALA A 127 2.07 11.69 -8.93
N ARG A 128 3.17 12.34 -9.34
CA ARG A 128 3.69 12.31 -10.72
C ARG A 128 5.07 11.69 -10.87
N GLY A 129 5.68 11.18 -9.80
CA GLY A 129 6.99 10.50 -9.83
C GLY A 129 8.14 11.32 -10.47
N GLY A 130 7.96 12.62 -10.63
CA GLY A 130 8.83 13.47 -11.45
C GLY A 130 10.18 13.72 -10.79
N ALA A 131 10.21 13.71 -9.46
CA ALA A 131 11.46 13.82 -8.70
C ALA A 131 12.33 12.59 -8.90
N ALA A 132 11.76 11.38 -8.92
CA ALA A 132 12.52 10.16 -9.17
C ALA A 132 13.24 10.17 -10.52
N VAL A 133 12.53 10.58 -11.58
CA VAL A 133 13.11 10.66 -12.93
C VAL A 133 14.21 11.71 -12.98
N SER A 134 13.94 12.90 -12.43
CA SER A 134 14.91 14.02 -12.43
C SER A 134 16.16 13.67 -11.63
N MET A 135 16.01 13.06 -10.46
CA MET A 135 17.10 12.59 -9.61
C MET A 135 17.96 11.56 -10.31
N LYS A 136 17.36 10.52 -10.90
CA LYS A 136 18.11 9.49 -11.61
C LYS A 136 18.82 10.07 -12.84
N TYR A 137 18.18 10.95 -13.60
CA TYR A 137 18.77 11.54 -14.79
C TYR A 137 19.97 12.44 -14.47
N VAL A 138 19.86 13.33 -13.47
CA VAL A 138 20.90 14.31 -13.15
C VAL A 138 22.05 13.68 -12.36
N SER A 139 21.75 12.87 -11.35
CA SER A 139 22.79 12.26 -10.51
C SER A 139 23.38 10.99 -11.13
N ASN A 140 22.65 10.30 -12.01
CA ASN A 140 22.97 8.95 -12.46
C ASN A 140 23.16 7.92 -11.32
N VAL A 141 22.67 8.19 -10.11
CA VAL A 141 22.69 7.26 -8.97
C VAL A 141 21.38 6.47 -8.96
N PRO A 142 21.38 5.14 -8.70
CA PRO A 142 20.15 4.36 -8.64
C PRO A 142 19.31 4.74 -7.41
N ILE A 143 17.99 4.83 -7.60
CA ILE A 143 17.05 4.93 -6.47
C ILE A 143 16.78 3.51 -5.96
N LYS A 144 16.93 3.29 -4.66
CA LYS A 144 16.86 1.96 -4.03
C LYS A 144 15.59 1.78 -3.21
N PHE A 145 15.13 2.83 -2.54
CA PHE A 145 13.97 2.77 -1.64
C PHE A 145 13.08 4.00 -1.75
N LEU A 146 11.82 3.84 -1.36
CA LEU A 146 10.78 4.86 -1.26
C LEU A 146 10.20 4.88 0.16
N GLY A 147 10.20 6.04 0.81
CA GLY A 147 9.43 6.29 2.03
C GLY A 147 8.04 6.79 1.66
N VAL A 148 7.00 6.00 1.93
CA VAL A 148 5.58 6.28 1.62
C VAL A 148 4.76 6.67 2.85
N GLY A 149 5.43 7.15 3.90
CA GLY A 149 4.81 7.72 5.09
C GLY A 149 5.80 7.77 6.26
N GLU A 150 5.28 7.96 7.47
CA GLU A 150 6.10 8.27 8.66
C GLU A 150 6.48 7.06 9.52
N LYS A 151 5.78 5.92 9.38
CA LYS A 151 6.05 4.72 10.18
C LYS A 151 7.26 3.97 9.63
N ILE A 152 7.94 3.21 10.48
CA ILE A 152 9.12 2.41 10.09
C ILE A 152 8.82 1.37 8.99
N ASP A 153 7.59 0.85 8.97
CA ASP A 153 7.12 -0.11 7.98
C ASP A 153 6.78 0.52 6.62
N ASN A 154 6.80 1.86 6.52
CA ASN A 154 6.47 2.59 5.30
C ASN A 154 7.70 2.82 4.39
N LEU A 155 8.72 1.98 4.51
CA LEU A 155 9.87 1.96 3.61
C LEU A 155 9.72 0.82 2.59
N GLU A 156 9.53 1.17 1.34
CA GLU A 156 9.35 0.23 0.23
C GLU A 156 10.59 0.16 -0.67
N VAL A 157 10.80 -0.97 -1.33
CA VAL A 157 11.81 -1.11 -2.38
C VAL A 157 11.38 -0.30 -3.61
N PHE A 158 12.31 0.43 -4.21
CA PHE A 158 12.04 1.17 -5.44
C PHE A 158 11.90 0.21 -6.63
N HIS A 159 10.75 0.27 -7.30
CA HIS A 159 10.48 -0.46 -8.53
C HIS A 159 10.27 0.53 -9.70
N PRO A 160 11.22 0.64 -10.64
CA PRO A 160 11.14 1.57 -11.76
C PRO A 160 9.84 1.43 -12.56
N ASP A 161 9.40 0.19 -12.81
CA ASP A 161 8.20 -0.10 -13.60
C ASP A 161 6.94 0.44 -12.93
N ARG A 162 6.82 0.34 -11.60
CA ARG A 162 5.67 0.87 -10.86
C ARG A 162 5.59 2.39 -10.96
N ILE A 163 6.73 3.06 -10.85
CA ILE A 163 6.80 4.51 -10.99
C ILE A 163 6.48 4.91 -12.43
N ALA A 164 7.11 4.29 -13.44
CA ALA A 164 6.83 4.58 -14.84
C ALA A 164 5.34 4.42 -15.17
N ASN A 165 4.71 3.34 -14.71
CA ASN A 165 3.27 3.12 -14.89
C ASN A 165 2.44 4.22 -14.20
N ARG A 166 2.79 4.62 -12.98
CA ARG A 166 2.12 5.73 -12.27
C ARG A 166 2.25 7.05 -13.05
N ILE A 167 3.43 7.37 -13.58
CA ILE A 167 3.67 8.58 -14.39
C ILE A 167 2.83 8.56 -15.67
N LEU A 168 2.78 7.41 -16.34
CA LEU A 168 2.03 7.22 -17.59
C LEU A 168 0.51 7.15 -17.35
N GLY A 169 0.03 7.26 -16.12
CA GLY A 169 -1.38 7.11 -15.78
C GLY A 169 -1.90 5.67 -15.94
N MET A 170 -1.00 4.70 -16.16
CA MET A 170 -1.29 3.26 -16.22
C MET A 170 -1.15 2.57 -14.86
N GLY A 171 -0.81 3.33 -13.81
CA GLY A 171 -0.54 2.87 -12.44
C GLY A 171 -1.70 2.12 -11.79
N ASP A 172 -2.92 2.31 -12.28
CA ASP A 172 -4.07 1.56 -11.80
C ASP A 172 -4.07 0.11 -12.31
N ILE A 173 -3.57 -0.19 -13.50
CA ILE A 173 -3.66 -1.56 -14.05
C ILE A 173 -2.62 -2.49 -13.39
N VAL A 174 -1.38 -2.03 -13.22
CA VAL A 174 -0.31 -2.89 -12.67
C VAL A 174 -0.44 -3.06 -11.16
N SER A 175 -0.88 -2.04 -10.42
CA SER A 175 -1.18 -2.19 -8.99
C SER A 175 -2.46 -3.02 -8.75
N LEU A 176 -3.48 -2.90 -9.62
CA LEU A 176 -4.64 -3.82 -9.63
C LEU A 176 -4.20 -5.26 -9.93
N VAL A 177 -3.26 -5.47 -10.85
CA VAL A 177 -2.73 -6.79 -11.18
C VAL A 177 -1.84 -7.35 -10.08
N GLU A 178 -1.04 -6.54 -9.39
CA GLU A 178 -0.18 -7.00 -8.28
C GLU A 178 -0.95 -7.23 -6.97
N LYS A 179 -1.93 -6.37 -6.61
CA LYS A 179 -2.85 -6.64 -5.49
C LYS A 179 -3.81 -7.79 -5.81
N ALA A 180 -4.24 -7.93 -7.06
CA ALA A 180 -4.97 -9.12 -7.51
C ALA A 180 -4.08 -10.37 -7.45
N ALA A 181 -2.79 -10.27 -7.80
CA ALA A 181 -1.85 -11.40 -7.78
C ALA A 181 -1.47 -11.84 -6.35
N GLN A 182 -1.50 -10.93 -5.35
CA GLN A 182 -1.27 -11.30 -3.95
C GLN A 182 -2.50 -11.92 -3.27
N ASP A 183 -3.72 -11.62 -3.72
CA ASP A 183 -4.97 -12.08 -3.09
C ASP A 183 -5.72 -13.16 -3.90
N LEU A 184 -5.31 -13.44 -5.15
CA LEU A 184 -5.89 -14.47 -6.00
C LEU A 184 -4.82 -15.50 -6.37
N GLY A 185 -4.77 -16.60 -5.62
CA GLY A 185 -4.09 -17.79 -6.09
C GLY A 185 -4.61 -18.18 -7.48
N GLU A 186 -3.70 -18.60 -8.38
CA GLU A 186 -3.98 -18.97 -9.77
C GLU A 186 -5.16 -19.96 -9.94
N GLU A 187 -5.48 -20.74 -8.89
CA GLU A 187 -6.65 -21.62 -8.83
C GLU A 187 -8.00 -20.89 -8.87
N ASN A 188 -8.11 -19.72 -8.23
CA ASN A 188 -9.39 -18.99 -8.13
C ASN A 188 -9.74 -18.30 -9.45
N ILE A 189 -8.74 -17.84 -10.21
CA ILE A 189 -8.93 -17.24 -11.53
C ILE A 189 -9.43 -18.29 -12.51
N LYS A 190 -8.81 -19.49 -12.55
CA LYS A 190 -9.27 -20.60 -13.39
C LYS A 190 -10.69 -21.08 -13.03
N LYS A 191 -11.01 -21.20 -11.74
CA LYS A 191 -12.37 -21.56 -11.27
C LYS A 191 -13.40 -20.49 -11.61
N ALA A 192 -13.04 -19.21 -11.46
CA ALA A 192 -13.91 -18.09 -11.84
C ALA A 192 -14.15 -18.05 -13.36
N GLU A 193 -13.12 -18.23 -14.19
CA GLU A 193 -13.22 -18.32 -15.64
C GLU A 193 -14.07 -19.52 -16.10
N GLU A 194 -13.89 -20.70 -15.50
CA GLU A 194 -14.70 -21.87 -15.80
C GLU A 194 -16.17 -21.69 -15.42
N ASN A 195 -16.47 -21.11 -14.26
CA ASN A 195 -17.84 -20.83 -13.82
C ASN A 195 -18.51 -19.77 -14.72
N LEU A 196 -17.74 -18.77 -15.17
CA LEU A 196 -18.20 -17.74 -16.09
C LEU A 196 -18.47 -18.30 -17.50
N LYS A 197 -17.63 -19.22 -17.99
CA LYS A 197 -17.84 -19.97 -19.23
C LYS A 197 -19.06 -20.91 -19.16
N LYS A 198 -19.32 -21.51 -17.99
CA LYS A 198 -20.49 -22.37 -17.75
C LYS A 198 -21.78 -21.58 -17.52
N GLY A 199 -21.71 -20.25 -17.35
CA GLY A 199 -22.87 -19.39 -17.15
C GLY A 199 -23.66 -19.68 -15.86
N GLN A 200 -23.01 -20.35 -14.90
CA GLN A 200 -23.59 -20.72 -13.61
C GLN A 200 -23.02 -19.81 -12.54
N PHE A 201 -23.77 -18.80 -12.15
CA PHE A 201 -23.47 -17.94 -11.02
C PHE A 201 -24.21 -18.47 -9.79
N SER A 202 -23.49 -18.97 -8.79
CA SER A 202 -24.06 -19.53 -7.56
C SER A 202 -24.00 -18.54 -6.39
N MET A 203 -24.76 -18.80 -5.30
CA MET A 203 -24.61 -17.99 -4.08
C MET A 203 -23.25 -18.14 -3.41
N GLN A 204 -22.52 -19.22 -3.70
CA GLN A 204 -21.16 -19.41 -3.20
C GLN A 204 -20.18 -18.48 -3.92
N ASP A 205 -20.38 -18.24 -5.21
CA ASP A 205 -19.63 -17.23 -5.96
C ASP A 205 -19.97 -15.83 -5.44
N TYR A 206 -21.26 -15.57 -5.19
CA TYR A 206 -21.70 -14.29 -4.62
C TYR A 206 -21.10 -14.02 -3.24
N LEU A 207 -21.04 -15.02 -2.36
CA LEU A 207 -20.37 -14.91 -1.05
C LEU A 207 -18.88 -14.56 -1.20
N THR A 208 -18.21 -15.15 -2.18
CA THR A 208 -16.80 -14.89 -2.44
C THR A 208 -16.58 -13.43 -2.86
N GLN A 209 -17.47 -12.91 -3.71
CA GLN A 209 -17.46 -11.50 -4.13
C GLN A 209 -17.72 -10.54 -2.96
N LEU A 210 -18.68 -10.86 -2.08
CA LEU A 210 -18.95 -10.06 -0.87
C LEU A 210 -17.73 -9.98 0.06
N ARG A 211 -17.01 -11.09 0.22
CA ARG A 211 -15.78 -11.14 1.04
C ARG A 211 -14.64 -10.34 0.43
N GLN A 212 -14.48 -10.40 -0.89
CA GLN A 212 -13.49 -9.58 -1.60
C GLN A 212 -13.80 -8.09 -1.43
N MET A 213 -15.06 -7.68 -1.57
CA MET A 213 -15.49 -6.32 -1.33
C MET A 213 -15.22 -5.86 0.11
N LYS A 214 -15.49 -6.72 1.10
CA LYS A 214 -15.18 -6.45 2.51
C LYS A 214 -13.68 -6.26 2.75
N LYS A 215 -12.83 -7.09 2.14
CA LYS A 215 -11.35 -6.95 2.21
C LYS A 215 -10.84 -5.64 1.61
N MET A 216 -11.51 -5.14 0.56
CA MET A 216 -11.13 -3.91 -0.12
C MET A 216 -11.64 -2.63 0.58
N GLY A 217 -12.21 -2.73 1.80
CA GLY A 217 -12.74 -1.57 2.54
C GLY A 217 -14.20 -1.25 2.21
N GLY A 218 -14.98 -2.24 1.81
CA GLY A 218 -16.42 -2.08 1.56
C GLY A 218 -16.74 -1.29 0.29
N ILE A 219 -17.94 -0.70 0.25
CA ILE A 219 -18.40 0.12 -0.89
C ILE A 219 -17.57 1.40 -1.01
N GLU A 220 -17.19 2.00 0.13
CA GLU A 220 -16.36 3.20 0.17
C GLU A 220 -14.96 2.94 -0.42
N GLY A 221 -14.36 1.80 -0.05
CA GLY A 221 -13.10 1.33 -0.62
C GLY A 221 -13.15 1.24 -2.14
N ILE A 222 -14.13 0.55 -2.73
CA ILE A 222 -14.25 0.42 -4.19
C ILE A 222 -14.50 1.76 -4.87
N MET A 223 -15.30 2.65 -4.28
CA MET A 223 -15.61 3.96 -4.86
C MET A 223 -14.43 4.93 -4.83
N SER A 224 -13.54 4.81 -3.85
CA SER A 224 -12.31 5.60 -3.80
C SER A 224 -11.37 5.35 -4.99
N PHE A 225 -11.56 4.23 -5.71
CA PHE A 225 -10.78 3.85 -6.90
C PHE A 225 -11.47 4.23 -8.23
N MET A 226 -12.66 4.84 -8.21
CA MET A 226 -13.40 5.14 -9.44
C MET A 226 -13.25 6.63 -9.82
N PRO A 227 -12.66 6.97 -10.98
CA PRO A 227 -12.42 8.36 -11.38
C PRO A 227 -13.73 9.12 -11.65
N GLY A 228 -13.88 10.33 -11.10
CA GLY A 228 -15.02 11.22 -11.35
C GLY A 228 -16.17 11.19 -10.33
N VAL A 229 -16.02 10.52 -9.19
CA VAL A 229 -17.11 10.24 -8.23
C VAL A 229 -17.26 11.28 -7.10
N SER A 230 -16.48 12.37 -7.12
CA SER A 230 -16.57 13.45 -6.11
C SER A 230 -17.97 14.09 -5.99
N LYS A 231 -18.79 14.05 -7.05
CA LYS A 231 -20.20 14.50 -7.03
C LYS A 231 -21.21 13.46 -6.54
N MET A 232 -20.84 12.17 -6.49
CA MET A 232 -21.73 11.08 -6.06
C MET A 232 -21.58 10.76 -4.56
N LYS A 233 -20.42 11.07 -3.97
CA LYS A 233 -20.13 10.92 -2.53
C LYS A 233 -21.18 11.64 -1.66
N SER A 234 -21.51 12.89 -2.01
CA SER A 234 -22.53 13.68 -1.28
C SER A 234 -23.95 13.11 -1.39
N GLN A 235 -24.29 12.44 -2.50
CA GLN A 235 -25.59 11.77 -2.66
C GLN A 235 -25.68 10.44 -1.90
N MET A 236 -24.55 9.80 -1.61
CA MET A 236 -24.48 8.54 -0.86
C MET A 236 -24.46 8.73 0.65
N ASP A 237 -23.75 9.74 1.15
CA ASP A 237 -23.85 10.15 2.57
C ASP A 237 -25.30 10.52 2.91
N SER A 238 -26.02 11.09 1.94
CA SER A 238 -27.44 11.40 2.02
C SER A 238 -28.37 10.17 1.88
N ALA A 239 -27.85 9.03 1.41
CA ALA A 239 -28.61 7.80 1.16
C ALA A 239 -28.50 6.77 2.29
N GLY A 240 -27.63 6.98 3.28
CA GLY A 240 -27.55 6.12 4.48
C GLY A 240 -27.19 4.67 4.17
N ILE A 241 -26.30 4.42 3.19
CA ILE A 241 -25.88 3.07 2.83
C ILE A 241 -25.06 2.50 3.99
N ASP A 242 -25.73 1.71 4.82
CA ASP A 242 -25.18 1.07 6.00
C ASP A 242 -24.21 -0.06 5.59
N GLU A 243 -22.92 0.08 5.92
CA GLU A 243 -21.89 -0.95 5.70
C GLU A 243 -22.28 -2.31 6.32
N SER A 244 -23.16 -2.29 7.33
CA SER A 244 -23.68 -3.51 7.94
C SER A 244 -24.45 -4.38 6.95
N VAL A 245 -24.92 -3.85 5.82
CA VAL A 245 -25.63 -4.61 4.77
C VAL A 245 -24.74 -5.71 4.18
N ILE A 246 -23.45 -5.44 3.93
CA ILE A 246 -22.51 -6.47 3.41
C ILE A 246 -22.34 -7.58 4.43
N THR A 247 -22.16 -7.23 5.70
CA THR A 247 -21.98 -8.19 6.79
C THR A 247 -23.25 -9.01 7.04
N LYS A 248 -24.43 -8.38 6.98
CA LYS A 248 -25.74 -9.05 7.09
C LYS A 248 -25.95 -10.01 5.92
N ASN A 249 -25.62 -9.59 4.70
CA ASN A 249 -25.73 -10.44 3.51
C ASN A 249 -24.77 -11.65 3.60
N GLU A 250 -23.55 -11.45 4.07
CA GLU A 250 -22.61 -12.54 4.35
C GLU A 250 -23.20 -13.54 5.36
N ALA A 251 -23.74 -13.06 6.48
CA ALA A 251 -24.35 -13.90 7.51
C ALA A 251 -25.56 -14.70 6.98
N ILE A 252 -26.40 -14.08 6.14
CA ILE A 252 -27.54 -14.75 5.50
C ILE A 252 -27.07 -15.90 4.60
N ILE A 253 -26.06 -15.70 3.75
CA ILE A 253 -25.56 -16.75 2.86
C ILE A 253 -24.88 -17.87 3.66
N LEU A 254 -24.15 -17.53 4.73
CA LEU A 254 -23.54 -18.52 5.62
C LEU A 254 -24.57 -19.40 6.33
N SER A 255 -25.77 -18.87 6.59
CA SER A 255 -26.90 -19.60 7.19
C SER A 255 -27.67 -20.51 6.20
N MET A 256 -27.29 -20.51 4.92
CA MET A 256 -27.79 -21.44 3.91
C MET A 256 -26.99 -22.74 3.89
N THR A 257 -27.67 -23.83 3.56
CA THR A 257 -27.05 -25.12 3.24
C THR A 257 -26.40 -25.09 1.85
N LYS A 258 -25.47 -26.01 1.57
CA LYS A 258 -24.82 -26.13 0.25
C LYS A 258 -25.83 -26.24 -0.90
N LYS A 259 -26.88 -27.07 -0.72
CA LYS A 259 -27.96 -27.24 -1.71
C LYS A 259 -28.73 -25.94 -2.00
N GLU A 260 -28.95 -25.13 -0.97
CA GLU A 260 -29.63 -23.83 -1.12
C GLU A 260 -28.73 -22.78 -1.77
N ARG A 261 -27.41 -22.85 -1.56
CA ARG A 261 -26.45 -21.96 -2.23
C ARG A 261 -26.28 -22.29 -3.71
N GLU A 262 -26.29 -23.56 -4.05
CA GLU A 262 -26.23 -24.05 -5.43
C GLU A 262 -27.54 -23.77 -6.18
N ASN A 263 -28.69 -23.90 -5.51
CA ASN A 263 -29.99 -23.64 -6.10
C ASN A 263 -30.89 -22.76 -5.20
N PRO A 264 -30.78 -21.42 -5.28
CA PRO A 264 -31.56 -20.51 -4.44
C PRO A 264 -33.07 -20.54 -4.69
N LYS A 265 -33.53 -21.18 -5.78
CA LYS A 265 -34.97 -21.30 -6.09
C LYS A 265 -35.71 -22.20 -5.11
N ILE A 266 -35.01 -23.08 -4.38
CA ILE A 266 -35.63 -23.99 -3.40
C ILE A 266 -35.93 -23.30 -2.07
N ILE A 267 -35.54 -22.03 -1.90
CA ILE A 267 -35.70 -21.27 -0.65
C ILE A 267 -37.17 -20.81 -0.50
N ASP A 268 -37.96 -21.69 0.11
CA ASP A 268 -39.35 -21.45 0.53
C ASP A 268 -39.47 -20.65 1.85
N GLY A 269 -40.70 -20.40 2.30
CA GLY A 269 -40.96 -19.65 3.54
C GLY A 269 -40.39 -20.30 4.81
N SER A 270 -40.39 -21.63 4.90
CA SER A 270 -39.85 -22.36 6.05
C SER A 270 -38.32 -22.20 6.11
N ARG A 271 -37.65 -22.33 4.96
CA ARG A 271 -36.19 -22.12 4.83
C ARG A 271 -35.80 -20.68 5.12
N LYS A 272 -36.58 -19.70 4.67
CA LYS A 272 -36.35 -18.28 5.01
C LYS A 272 -36.40 -18.06 6.51
N LYS A 273 -37.37 -18.64 7.22
CA LYS A 273 -37.47 -18.53 8.69
C LYS A 273 -36.26 -19.13 9.39
N ARG A 274 -35.76 -20.29 8.92
CA ARG A 274 -34.54 -20.91 9.45
C ARG A 274 -33.29 -20.05 9.20
N ILE A 275 -33.13 -19.55 7.97
CA ILE A 275 -32.00 -18.70 7.58
C ILE A 275 -32.03 -17.41 8.41
N ALA A 276 -33.20 -16.77 8.53
CA ALA A 276 -33.42 -15.56 9.32
C ALA A 276 -32.96 -15.72 10.77
N ASN A 277 -33.35 -16.81 11.41
CA ASN A 277 -32.93 -17.12 12.78
C ASN A 277 -31.42 -17.37 12.88
N GLY A 278 -30.82 -18.00 11.88
CA GLY A 278 -29.36 -18.28 11.84
C GLY A 278 -28.50 -17.05 11.59
N SER A 279 -29.00 -16.09 10.82
CA SER A 279 -28.28 -14.85 10.48
C SER A 279 -28.63 -13.66 11.38
N GLY A 280 -29.62 -13.79 12.27
CA GLY A 280 -30.11 -12.69 13.10
C GLY A 280 -30.79 -11.57 12.28
N THR A 281 -31.48 -11.94 11.20
CA THR A 281 -32.10 -10.99 10.26
C THR A 281 -33.55 -11.35 9.94
N ASP A 282 -34.32 -10.42 9.40
CA ASP A 282 -35.71 -10.69 9.01
C ASP A 282 -35.86 -11.41 7.66
N PRO A 283 -36.96 -12.17 7.45
CA PRO A 283 -37.31 -12.75 6.15
C PRO A 283 -37.42 -11.73 5.01
N ALA A 284 -37.73 -10.47 5.32
CA ALA A 284 -37.75 -9.37 4.35
C ALA A 284 -36.36 -9.09 3.77
N THR A 285 -35.33 -9.10 4.63
CA THR A 285 -33.92 -8.89 4.24
C THR A 285 -33.43 -10.03 3.34
N ILE A 286 -33.84 -11.26 3.64
CA ILE A 286 -33.54 -12.43 2.78
C ILE A 286 -34.19 -12.28 1.40
N ASN A 287 -35.41 -11.77 1.33
CA ASN A 287 -36.07 -11.50 0.04
C ASN A 287 -35.33 -10.43 -0.77
N LYS A 288 -34.80 -9.38 -0.12
CA LYS A 288 -33.97 -8.36 -0.77
C LYS A 288 -32.69 -8.99 -1.34
N LEU A 289 -31.99 -9.81 -0.56
CA LEU A 289 -30.79 -10.53 -1.02
C LEU A 289 -31.09 -11.45 -2.22
N LEU A 290 -32.17 -12.22 -2.17
CA LEU A 290 -32.55 -13.12 -3.27
C LEU A 290 -32.86 -12.36 -4.57
N LYS A 291 -33.46 -11.17 -4.47
CA LYS A 291 -33.69 -10.28 -5.62
C LYS A 291 -32.37 -9.74 -6.17
N GLN A 292 -31.48 -9.24 -5.31
CA GLN A 292 -30.15 -8.76 -5.70
C GLN A 292 -29.34 -9.85 -6.41
N PHE A 293 -29.34 -11.07 -5.85
CA PHE A 293 -28.69 -12.22 -6.46
C PHE A 293 -29.28 -12.58 -7.82
N LYS A 294 -30.62 -12.54 -7.98
CA LYS A 294 -31.28 -12.83 -9.25
C LYS A 294 -30.87 -11.82 -10.33
N MET A 295 -30.85 -10.53 -10.01
CA MET A 295 -30.42 -9.48 -10.95
C MET A 295 -28.97 -9.69 -11.39
N MET A 296 -28.08 -9.97 -10.44
CA MET A 296 -26.67 -10.20 -10.76
C MET A 296 -26.47 -11.49 -11.56
N SER A 297 -27.21 -12.56 -11.25
CA SER A 297 -27.21 -13.80 -12.03
C SER A 297 -27.65 -13.57 -13.48
N GLU A 298 -28.68 -12.74 -13.69
CA GLU A 298 -29.15 -12.37 -15.04
C GLU A 298 -28.12 -11.52 -15.79
N MET A 299 -27.45 -10.60 -15.10
CA MET A 299 -26.37 -9.78 -15.66
C MET A 299 -25.15 -10.63 -16.07
N MET A 300 -24.70 -11.53 -15.20
CA MET A 300 -23.59 -12.45 -15.47
C MET A 300 -23.93 -13.40 -16.65
N LYS A 301 -25.18 -13.85 -16.72
CA LYS A 301 -25.66 -14.66 -17.85
C LYS A 301 -25.69 -13.90 -19.17
N LYS A 302 -25.97 -12.59 -19.16
CA LYS A 302 -25.87 -11.72 -20.35
C LYS A 302 -24.43 -11.47 -20.77
N MET A 303 -23.51 -11.32 -19.80
CA MET A 303 -22.08 -11.12 -20.04
C MET A 303 -21.40 -12.37 -20.62
N SER A 304 -21.72 -13.56 -20.09
CA SER A 304 -21.25 -14.86 -20.58
C SER A 304 -21.64 -15.12 -22.05
N LYS A 305 -22.74 -14.54 -22.52
CA LYS A 305 -23.21 -14.63 -23.91
C LYS A 305 -22.52 -13.66 -24.89
N GLY A 306 -21.46 -12.96 -24.47
CA GLY A 306 -20.63 -12.13 -25.36
C GLY A 306 -21.25 -10.80 -25.80
N ASN A 307 -22.34 -10.35 -25.17
CA ASN A 307 -23.04 -9.12 -25.55
C ASN A 307 -22.43 -7.85 -24.91
N LEU A 308 -21.10 -7.72 -24.98
CA LEU A 308 -20.31 -6.61 -24.40
C LEU A 308 -20.54 -5.27 -25.11
N LYS A 309 -21.08 -5.27 -26.34
CA LYS A 309 -21.29 -4.08 -27.17
C LYS A 309 -22.37 -3.11 -26.65
N GLY A 310 -23.18 -3.51 -25.67
CA GLY A 310 -24.25 -2.68 -25.10
C GLY A 310 -23.97 -2.10 -23.71
N MET A 311 -22.85 -2.47 -23.06
CA MET A 311 -22.50 -2.01 -21.70
C MET A 311 -21.45 -0.90 -21.68
N SER A 312 -20.76 -0.63 -22.80
CA SER A 312 -19.86 0.53 -22.91
C SER A 312 -20.60 1.87 -23.02
N ASP A 313 -21.84 1.87 -23.52
CA ASP A 313 -22.64 3.09 -23.76
C ASP A 313 -23.69 3.40 -22.67
N LYS A 314 -24.00 2.42 -21.82
CA LYS A 314 -24.93 2.59 -20.71
C LYS A 314 -24.26 1.99 -19.49
N GLY A 315 -23.67 2.87 -18.68
CA GLY A 315 -23.03 2.50 -17.42
C GLY A 315 -23.93 1.68 -16.49
N ILE A 316 -23.39 1.30 -15.32
CA ILE A 316 -24.06 0.48 -14.31
C ILE A 316 -25.53 0.93 -14.14
N PRO A 317 -26.53 0.03 -14.33
CA PRO A 317 -27.94 0.43 -14.30
C PRO A 317 -28.28 1.19 -13.01
N PRO A 318 -28.91 2.38 -13.09
CA PRO A 318 -29.25 3.20 -11.91
C PRO A 318 -30.11 2.47 -10.87
N GLU A 319 -30.83 1.44 -11.30
CA GLU A 319 -31.63 0.55 -10.44
C GLU A 319 -30.80 -0.21 -9.39
N LEU A 320 -29.50 -0.42 -9.65
CA LEU A 320 -28.58 -1.06 -8.70
C LEU A 320 -28.29 -0.16 -7.48
N PHE A 321 -28.31 1.16 -7.66
CA PHE A 321 -28.05 2.14 -6.60
C PHE A 321 -29.31 2.54 -5.84
N ASN A 322 -30.46 2.58 -6.52
CA ASN A 322 -31.73 2.99 -5.90
C ASN A 322 -32.28 2.00 -4.85
N GLN A 323 -31.76 0.77 -4.78
CA GLN A 323 -32.17 -0.24 -3.78
C GLN A 323 -31.12 -0.50 -2.70
N LEU A 324 -30.03 0.29 -2.70
CA LEU A 324 -29.11 0.41 -1.56
C LEU A 324 -29.58 1.46 -0.54
N LYS A 325 -30.62 2.24 -0.89
CA LYS A 325 -31.44 3.04 0.04
C LYS A 325 -32.41 2.15 0.83
#